data_AF-A0AAE9D5P1-F1
#
_entry.id   AF-A0AAE9D5P1-F1
#
_cell.length_a   1.000
_cell.length_b   1.000
_cell.length_c   1.000
_cell.angle_alpha   90.00
_cell.angle_beta   90.00
_cell.angle_gamma   90.00
#
_symmetry.space_group_name_H-M   'P 1'
#
loop_
_entity.id
_entity.type
_entity.pdbx_description
1 polymer ?
#
loop_
_entity_poly.entity_id
_entity_poly.type
_entity_poly.pdbx_seq_one_letter_code
_entity_poly.pdbx_strand_id
1 'polypeptide(L)'
;MDQASGGTSNVVSIDFLWLVWCPRKCFVFMEDSPELTSLQKIRDIQRPSEPIFSGLEMDLLWADPTSWGDGWFQSYRGISYLFGKRVVDEECKRLNISLIIRSHMVVPDGFEVMTGRLLIKVFSVANYAGTANNAAAVLCVNEKLKVTYQKLTAPHPLFQVSTLPLTANLDSTIALSYLKQVKRFVKF
;
A
#
# COMPACT_ATOMS: atom_id res chain seq x y z
N MET A 1 19.70 35.81 -11.37
CA MET A 1 20.12 34.77 -10.40
C MET A 1 18.86 34.33 -9.68
N ASP A 2 18.12 33.39 -10.26
CA ASP A 2 16.96 32.77 -9.61
C ASP A 2 17.17 31.26 -9.68
N GLN A 3 17.54 30.66 -8.54
CA GLN A 3 17.57 29.21 -8.41
C GLN A 3 16.22 28.75 -7.86
N ALA A 4 15.42 28.15 -8.74
CA ALA A 4 14.25 27.37 -8.35
C ALA A 4 14.70 26.09 -7.63
N SER A 5 14.44 26.00 -6.33
CA SER A 5 14.66 24.78 -5.54
C SER A 5 13.62 23.72 -5.91
N GLY A 6 14.01 22.78 -6.76
CA GLY A 6 13.22 21.59 -7.10
C GLY A 6 13.16 20.63 -5.92
N GLY A 7 12.04 20.64 -5.19
CA GLY A 7 11.72 19.62 -4.18
C GLY A 7 11.23 18.35 -4.85
N THR A 8 11.96 17.25 -4.70
CA THR A 8 11.58 15.94 -5.21
C THR A 8 10.43 15.38 -4.37
N SER A 9 9.25 15.26 -4.99
CA SER A 9 8.09 14.60 -4.36
C SER A 9 8.13 13.12 -4.71
N ASN A 10 8.27 12.25 -3.71
CA ASN A 10 8.21 10.81 -3.92
C ASN A 10 6.74 10.39 -4.11
N VAL A 11 6.42 9.85 -5.28
CA VAL A 11 5.07 9.36 -5.62
C VAL A 11 5.05 7.84 -5.49
N VAL A 12 4.08 7.31 -4.74
CA VAL A 12 3.94 5.87 -4.50
C VAL A 12 2.78 5.34 -5.35
N SER A 13 3.08 4.57 -6.40
CA SER A 13 2.10 3.82 -7.20
C SER A 13 2.50 2.36 -7.16
N ILE A 14 1.67 1.49 -6.61
CA ILE A 14 2.05 0.12 -6.26
C ILE A 14 1.11 -0.87 -6.90
N ASP A 15 1.67 -1.66 -7.83
CA ASP A 15 1.15 -2.98 -8.15
C ASP A 15 2.23 -4.08 -8.19
N PHE A 16 3.55 -3.81 -8.14
CA PHE A 16 4.52 -4.92 -8.31
C PHE A 16 5.88 -4.84 -7.59
N LEU A 17 6.15 -3.88 -6.70
CA LEU A 17 7.48 -3.82 -6.07
C LEU A 17 7.44 -3.74 -4.55
N TRP A 18 8.07 -4.75 -3.96
CA TRP A 18 8.20 -5.04 -2.55
C TRP A 18 8.99 -3.94 -1.83
N LEU A 19 8.41 -3.44 -0.73
CA LEU A 19 9.03 -2.63 0.32
C LEU A 19 9.63 -1.29 -0.17
N VAL A 20 8.87 -0.19 -0.02
CA VAL A 20 9.36 1.17 -0.26
C VAL A 20 9.84 1.78 1.05
N TRP A 21 11.15 1.81 1.25
CA TRP A 21 11.74 2.47 2.42
C TRP A 21 11.86 3.99 2.21
N CYS A 22 11.29 4.80 3.11
CA CYS A 22 11.62 6.23 3.19
C CYS A 22 12.70 6.47 4.26
N PRO A 23 13.84 7.10 3.93
CA PRO A 23 14.99 7.24 4.83
C PRO A 23 14.74 8.12 6.08
N ARG A 24 13.55 8.71 6.27
CA ARG A 24 13.25 9.63 7.38
C ARG A 24 12.09 9.17 8.29
N LYS A 25 12.08 7.90 8.71
CA LYS A 25 11.16 7.32 9.72
C LYS A 25 9.71 7.06 9.28
N CYS A 26 9.38 7.25 8.00
CA CYS A 26 8.16 6.72 7.39
C CYS A 26 8.47 5.38 6.72
N PHE A 27 7.69 4.35 7.02
CA PHE A 27 7.83 3.06 6.36
C PHE A 27 6.61 2.80 5.50
N VAL A 28 6.87 2.59 4.22
CA VAL A 28 5.86 2.33 3.21
C VAL A 28 6.02 0.85 2.88
N PHE A 29 5.04 0.08 3.31
CA PHE A 29 4.93 -1.39 3.28
C PHE A 29 5.66 -2.08 4.41
N MET A 30 4.92 -2.25 5.52
CA MET A 30 5.16 -3.30 6.49
C MET A 30 3.78 -3.84 6.86
N GLU A 31 3.59 -5.14 6.62
CA GLU A 31 2.57 -5.88 7.35
C GLU A 31 3.24 -6.44 8.60
N ASP A 32 2.51 -6.46 9.69
CA ASP A 32 3.09 -6.62 11.01
C ASP A 32 3.42 -8.09 11.29
N SER A 33 4.55 -8.38 11.93
CA SER A 33 4.92 -9.76 12.31
C SER A 33 5.39 -9.83 13.76
N PRO A 34 4.94 -10.83 14.55
CA PRO A 34 5.50 -11.09 15.87
C PRO A 34 7.02 -11.37 15.84
N GLU A 35 7.55 -11.84 14.72
CA GLU A 35 8.97 -12.14 14.54
C GLU A 35 9.81 -10.91 14.18
N LEU A 36 9.18 -9.82 13.76
CA LEU A 36 9.90 -8.60 13.44
C LEU A 36 10.42 -8.01 14.74
N THR A 37 11.73 -7.91 14.89
CA THR A 37 12.37 -7.29 16.08
C THR A 37 13.24 -6.09 15.72
N SER A 38 13.62 -5.97 14.46
CA SER A 38 14.32 -4.82 13.91
C SER A 38 14.09 -4.72 12.41
N LEU A 39 14.24 -3.51 11.87
CA LEU A 39 14.23 -3.30 10.42
C LEU A 39 15.39 -4.01 9.71
N GLN A 40 16.43 -4.42 10.44
CA GLN A 40 17.54 -5.17 9.86
C GLN A 40 17.10 -6.54 9.36
N LYS A 41 16.17 -7.21 10.07
CA LYS A 41 15.59 -8.47 9.60
C LYS A 41 14.99 -8.37 8.20
N ILE A 42 14.30 -7.26 7.90
CA ILE A 42 13.72 -7.00 6.58
C ILE A 42 14.81 -6.79 5.50
N ARG A 43 15.94 -6.17 5.89
CA ARG A 43 17.08 -5.95 5.00
C ARG A 43 17.86 -7.23 4.73
N ASP A 44 17.87 -8.14 5.68
CA ASP A 44 18.62 -9.41 5.62
C ASP A 44 17.87 -10.51 4.84
N ILE A 45 16.57 -10.33 4.57
CA ILE A 45 15.78 -11.20 3.69
C ILE A 45 16.51 -11.34 2.35
N GLN A 46 16.92 -12.56 2.04
CA GLN A 46 17.56 -12.88 0.77
C GLN A 46 16.55 -12.75 -0.37
N ARG A 47 16.96 -12.09 -1.45
CA ARG A 47 16.11 -11.88 -2.64
C ARG A 47 16.87 -12.32 -3.90
N PRO A 48 16.22 -13.04 -4.83
CA PRO A 48 14.83 -13.50 -4.78
C PRO A 48 14.62 -14.61 -3.74
N SER A 49 13.42 -14.66 -3.14
CA SER A 49 12.99 -15.76 -2.27
C SER A 49 11.90 -16.59 -2.96
N GLU A 50 11.89 -17.90 -2.69
CA GLU A 50 10.77 -18.75 -3.05
C GLU A 50 9.55 -18.37 -2.19
N PRO A 51 8.30 -18.59 -2.66
CA PRO A 51 7.12 -18.35 -1.83
C PRO A 51 7.15 -19.23 -0.58
N ILE A 52 7.36 -18.63 0.59
CA ILE A 52 7.34 -19.33 1.88
C ILE A 52 5.95 -19.21 2.49
N PHE A 53 5.40 -20.32 2.98
CA PHE A 53 4.07 -20.37 3.60
C PHE A 53 4.08 -20.09 5.13
N SER A 54 5.21 -19.65 5.69
CA SER A 54 5.39 -19.35 7.11
C SER A 54 6.56 -18.39 7.39
N GLY A 55 6.58 -17.82 8.59
CA GLY A 55 7.65 -16.95 9.08
C GLY A 55 7.49 -15.48 8.68
N LEU A 56 8.50 -14.67 9.04
CA LEU A 56 8.50 -13.21 8.84
C LEU A 56 8.04 -12.76 7.44
N GLU A 57 8.54 -13.37 6.37
CA GLU A 57 8.18 -12.98 4.99
C GLU A 57 6.70 -13.15 4.69
N MET A 58 6.10 -14.22 5.22
CA MET A 58 4.67 -14.49 5.09
C MET A 58 3.85 -13.48 5.88
N ASP A 59 4.28 -13.15 7.09
CA ASP A 59 3.59 -12.15 7.92
C ASP A 59 3.66 -10.75 7.35
N LEU A 60 4.81 -10.38 6.76
CA LEU A 60 5.01 -9.12 6.03
C LEU A 60 4.09 -8.97 4.81
N LEU A 61 3.38 -10.02 4.40
CA LEU A 61 2.52 -10.04 3.21
C LEU A 61 1.04 -10.31 3.47
N TRP A 62 0.72 -10.93 4.61
CA TRP A 62 -0.62 -11.43 4.87
C TRP A 62 -1.20 -11.05 6.23
N ALA A 63 -0.43 -10.38 7.11
CA ALA A 63 -0.97 -9.91 8.36
C ALA A 63 -1.92 -8.73 8.11
N ASP A 64 -3.08 -8.63 8.76
CA ASP A 64 -4.07 -7.57 8.50
C ASP A 64 -4.42 -6.75 9.77
N PRO A 65 -4.55 -5.41 9.70
CA PRO A 65 -5.04 -4.65 10.84
C PRO A 65 -6.50 -4.97 11.16
N THR A 66 -6.86 -4.99 12.44
CA THR A 66 -8.22 -5.23 12.91
C THR A 66 -8.65 -4.18 13.95
N SER A 67 -9.95 -3.90 13.98
CA SER A 67 -10.61 -3.09 15.02
C SER A 67 -11.26 -3.94 16.11
N TRP A 68 -11.17 -5.28 16.02
CA TRP A 68 -11.83 -6.19 16.96
C TRP A 68 -11.22 -6.15 18.37
N GLY A 69 -9.93 -5.85 18.46
CA GLY A 69 -9.24 -5.65 19.72
C GLY A 69 -7.83 -5.15 19.48
N ASP A 70 -7.04 -5.07 20.54
CA ASP A 70 -5.77 -4.34 20.49
C ASP A 70 -4.52 -5.23 20.30
N GLY A 71 -4.66 -6.56 20.40
CA GLY A 71 -3.55 -7.52 20.32
C GLY A 71 -3.38 -8.22 18.98
N TRP A 72 -2.71 -9.36 19.01
CA TRP A 72 -2.60 -10.30 17.90
C TRP A 72 -3.76 -11.29 17.92
N PHE A 73 -4.28 -11.62 16.74
CA PHE A 73 -5.34 -12.61 16.55
C PHE A 73 -5.02 -13.51 15.36
N GLN A 74 -5.64 -14.68 15.29
CA GLN A 74 -5.50 -15.53 14.13
C GLN A 74 -6.28 -14.95 12.93
N SER A 75 -5.65 -14.94 11.76
CA SER A 75 -6.31 -14.47 10.54
C SER A 75 -7.39 -15.43 10.08
N TYR A 76 -8.53 -14.87 9.66
CA TYR A 76 -9.60 -15.62 9.00
C TYR A 76 -9.18 -16.15 7.62
N ARG A 77 -8.05 -15.69 7.07
CA ARG A 77 -7.46 -16.22 5.83
C ARG A 77 -6.81 -17.60 6.03
N GLY A 78 -6.64 -18.05 7.27
CA GLY A 78 -5.92 -19.28 7.60
C GLY A 78 -4.40 -19.15 7.51
N ILE A 79 -3.89 -17.93 7.24
CA ILE A 79 -2.48 -17.60 7.10
C ILE A 79 -2.18 -16.28 7.83
N SER A 80 -1.04 -16.22 8.51
CA SER A 80 -0.63 -15.06 9.31
C SER A 80 -1.67 -14.62 10.36
N TYR A 81 -1.65 -13.34 10.74
CA TYR A 81 -2.34 -12.80 11.91
C TYR A 81 -3.17 -11.56 11.59
N LEU A 82 -4.11 -11.24 12.47
CA LEU A 82 -4.66 -9.90 12.58
C LEU A 82 -3.97 -9.15 13.71
N PHE A 83 -3.80 -7.84 13.58
CA PHE A 83 -3.16 -7.01 14.61
C PHE A 83 -3.96 -5.75 14.94
N GLY A 84 -4.05 -5.46 16.23
CA GLY A 84 -4.80 -4.35 16.78
C GLY A 84 -3.99 -3.09 17.02
N LYS A 85 -4.64 -2.08 17.61
CA LYS A 85 -4.03 -0.77 17.88
C LYS A 85 -2.77 -0.85 18.75
N ARG A 86 -2.79 -1.66 19.81
CA ARG A 86 -1.64 -1.76 20.74
C ARG A 86 -0.42 -2.35 20.04
N VAL A 87 -0.61 -3.34 19.16
CA VAL A 87 0.48 -3.89 18.34
C VAL A 87 1.11 -2.77 17.50
N VAL A 88 0.31 -2.00 16.76
CA VAL A 88 0.81 -0.87 15.95
C VAL A 88 1.57 0.16 16.79
N ASP A 89 1.05 0.51 17.98
CA ASP A 89 1.71 1.46 18.89
C ASP A 89 3.08 0.94 19.38
N GLU A 90 3.14 -0.34 19.78
CA GLU A 90 4.36 -1.00 20.24
C GLU A 90 5.40 -1.08 19.13
N GLU A 91 4.96 -1.44 17.93
CA GLU A 91 5.78 -1.59 16.73
C GLU A 91 6.39 -0.28 16.26
N CYS A 92 5.58 0.79 16.23
CA CYS A 92 6.08 2.13 15.90
C CYS A 92 7.20 2.56 16.87
N LYS A 93 7.01 2.32 18.17
CA LYS A 93 8.03 2.61 19.19
C LYS A 93 9.27 1.74 19.02
N ARG A 94 9.08 0.43 18.86
CA ARG A 94 10.14 -0.58 18.80
C ARG A 94 11.04 -0.39 17.59
N LEU A 95 10.46 -0.07 16.44
CA LEU A 95 11.19 0.17 15.19
C LEU A 95 11.63 1.63 15.02
N ASN A 96 11.26 2.53 15.94
CA ASN A 96 11.51 3.97 15.87
C ASN A 96 10.97 4.61 14.57
N ILE A 97 9.72 4.28 14.24
CA ILE A 97 8.99 4.76 13.06
C ILE A 97 7.76 5.56 13.50
N SER A 98 7.33 6.51 12.69
CA SER A 98 6.20 7.39 13.02
C SER A 98 4.89 7.01 12.33
N LEU A 99 4.96 6.17 11.29
CA LEU A 99 3.83 5.85 10.44
C LEU A 99 4.09 4.55 9.67
N ILE A 100 3.09 3.68 9.68
CA ILE A 100 2.99 2.51 8.82
C ILE A 100 2.02 2.86 7.68
N ILE A 101 2.47 2.76 6.44
CA ILE A 101 1.60 2.82 5.25
C ILE A 101 1.56 1.43 4.63
N ARG A 102 0.38 0.90 4.31
CA ARG A 102 0.23 -0.43 3.70
C ARG A 102 -0.91 -0.50 2.69
N SER A 103 -0.93 -1.56 1.89
CA SER A 103 -2.06 -1.94 1.02
C SER A 103 -2.68 -3.26 1.50
N HIS A 104 -3.11 -4.11 0.57
CA HIS A 104 -3.68 -5.46 0.71
C HIS A 104 -5.20 -5.52 0.79
N MET A 105 -5.83 -4.69 1.62
CA MET A 105 -7.30 -4.69 1.77
C MET A 105 -7.95 -3.53 1.02
N VAL A 106 -9.06 -3.83 0.34
CA VAL A 106 -9.95 -2.82 -0.26
C VAL A 106 -10.53 -1.95 0.84
N VAL A 107 -10.49 -0.64 0.62
CA VAL A 107 -11.11 0.36 1.50
C VAL A 107 -12.02 1.28 0.69
N PRO A 108 -13.20 1.68 1.21
CA PRO A 108 -14.21 2.38 0.42
C PRO A 108 -13.70 3.65 -0.29
N ASP A 109 -12.88 4.45 0.38
CA ASP A 109 -12.35 5.71 -0.16
C ASP A 109 -10.99 5.58 -0.86
N GLY A 110 -10.48 4.35 -1.01
CA GLY A 110 -9.13 4.10 -1.54
C GLY A 110 -8.01 4.39 -0.53
N PHE A 111 -8.33 4.98 0.63
CA PHE A 111 -7.43 5.06 1.77
C PHE A 111 -8.22 5.02 3.08
N GLU A 112 -7.57 4.65 4.18
CA GLU A 112 -8.15 4.67 5.51
C GLU A 112 -7.06 4.96 6.54
N VAL A 113 -7.33 5.88 7.46
CA VAL A 113 -6.42 6.21 8.57
C VAL A 113 -6.92 5.49 9.82
N MET A 114 -6.07 4.67 10.41
CA MET A 114 -6.38 3.84 11.57
C MET A 114 -5.50 4.22 12.77
N THR A 115 -5.79 3.58 13.93
CA THR A 115 -4.88 3.53 15.11
C THR A 115 -4.33 4.89 15.56
N GLY A 116 -5.15 5.94 15.56
CA GLY A 116 -4.70 7.27 15.98
C GLY A 116 -3.70 7.92 15.02
N ARG A 117 -3.79 7.62 13.72
CA ARG A 117 -2.95 8.13 12.61
C ARG A 117 -1.56 7.48 12.51
N LEU A 118 -1.35 6.34 13.15
CA LEU A 118 -0.10 5.58 13.08
C LEU A 118 -0.10 4.52 11.97
N LEU A 119 -1.27 4.19 11.42
CA LEU A 119 -1.44 3.28 10.30
C LEU A 119 -2.33 3.91 9.22
N ILE A 120 -1.91 3.81 7.97
CA ILE A 120 -2.72 4.16 6.81
C ILE A 120 -2.80 2.96 5.87
N LYS A 121 -4.03 2.53 5.57
CA LYS A 121 -4.30 1.63 4.45
C LYS A 121 -4.48 2.47 3.19
N VAL A 122 -3.91 2.06 2.07
CA VAL A 122 -4.11 2.65 0.74
C VAL A 122 -4.41 1.55 -0.26
N PHE A 123 -5.36 1.79 -1.15
CA PHE A 123 -5.76 0.90 -2.21
C PHE A 123 -5.91 1.68 -3.51
N SER A 124 -5.16 1.29 -4.54
CA SER A 124 -4.98 2.11 -5.75
C SER A 124 -5.83 1.65 -6.94
N VAL A 125 -6.73 0.69 -6.76
CA VAL A 125 -7.66 0.22 -7.79
C VAL A 125 -9.08 0.66 -7.45
N ALA A 126 -9.73 1.40 -8.34
CA ALA A 126 -11.12 1.83 -8.18
C ALA A 126 -12.08 0.74 -8.69
N ASN A 127 -13.24 0.62 -8.05
CA ASN A 127 -14.23 -0.42 -8.30
C ASN A 127 -13.60 -1.83 -8.41
N TYR A 128 -12.88 -2.22 -7.36
CA TYR A 128 -12.19 -3.50 -7.29
C TYR A 128 -13.11 -4.66 -7.64
N ALA A 129 -12.61 -5.59 -8.45
CA ALA A 129 -13.34 -6.73 -9.01
C ALA A 129 -14.66 -6.36 -9.73
N GLY A 130 -14.85 -5.09 -10.10
CA GLY A 130 -16.08 -4.59 -10.73
C GLY A 130 -17.28 -4.45 -9.80
N THR A 131 -17.14 -4.79 -8.52
CA THR A 131 -18.27 -4.94 -7.58
C THR A 131 -18.10 -4.18 -6.27
N ALA A 132 -16.87 -3.86 -5.87
CA ALA A 132 -16.61 -3.23 -4.57
C ALA A 132 -17.06 -1.77 -4.49
N ASN A 133 -17.24 -1.10 -5.64
CA ASN A 133 -17.62 0.32 -5.74
C ASN A 133 -16.73 1.27 -4.88
N ASN A 134 -15.49 0.86 -4.62
CA ASN A 134 -14.53 1.66 -3.88
C ASN A 134 -13.85 2.69 -4.80
N ALA A 135 -13.36 3.77 -4.22
CA ALA A 135 -12.40 4.64 -4.89
C ALA A 135 -10.99 4.05 -4.81
N ALA A 136 -10.11 4.50 -5.70
CA ALA A 136 -8.67 4.37 -5.56
C ALA A 136 -8.09 5.59 -4.85
N ALA A 137 -6.94 5.43 -4.21
CA ALA A 137 -6.11 6.55 -3.79
C ALA A 137 -4.62 6.34 -4.10
N VAL A 138 -3.93 7.47 -4.24
CA VAL A 138 -2.48 7.57 -4.27
C VAL A 138 -2.05 8.46 -3.11
N LEU A 139 -1.13 7.98 -2.27
CA LEU A 139 -0.55 8.78 -1.19
C LEU A 139 0.70 9.50 -1.68
N CYS A 140 0.84 10.76 -1.30
CA CYS A 140 2.05 11.54 -1.50
C CYS A 140 2.61 11.91 -0.14
N VAL A 141 3.88 11.56 0.12
CA VAL A 141 4.57 11.84 1.38
C VAL A 141 5.70 12.81 1.09
N ASN A 142 5.67 13.99 1.72
CA ASN A 142 6.72 15.00 1.52
C ASN A 142 7.88 14.83 2.51
N GLU A 143 8.91 15.68 2.37
CA GLU A 143 10.12 15.64 3.20
C GLU A 143 9.88 15.88 4.70
N LYS A 144 8.75 16.50 5.07
CA LYS A 144 8.31 16.73 6.45
C LYS A 144 7.39 15.61 6.97
N LEU A 145 7.32 14.48 6.25
CA LEU A 145 6.42 13.35 6.52
C LEU A 145 4.94 13.72 6.52
N LYS A 146 4.57 14.85 5.90
CA LYS A 146 3.17 15.19 5.69
C LYS A 146 2.62 14.30 4.60
N VAL A 147 1.60 13.54 4.93
CA VAL A 147 0.86 12.69 3.99
C VAL A 147 -0.31 13.48 3.41
N THR A 148 -0.38 13.52 2.09
CA THR A 148 -1.56 13.96 1.32
C THR A 148 -2.02 12.81 0.44
N TYR A 149 -3.24 12.88 -0.08
CA TYR A 149 -3.78 11.84 -0.96
C TYR A 149 -4.48 12.44 -2.17
N GLN A 150 -4.47 11.70 -3.27
CA GLN A 150 -5.29 11.94 -4.44
C GLN A 150 -6.27 10.78 -4.57
N LYS A 151 -7.57 11.08 -4.57
CA LYS A 151 -8.65 10.10 -4.71
C LYS A 151 -9.08 10.01 -6.17
N LEU A 152 -9.21 8.80 -6.70
CA LEU A 152 -9.72 8.53 -8.04
C LEU A 152 -10.97 7.65 -7.92
N THR A 153 -12.09 8.11 -8.46
CA THR A 153 -13.33 7.32 -8.54
C THR A 153 -13.42 6.67 -9.91
N ALA A 154 -13.92 5.43 -9.97
CA ALA A 154 -14.29 4.84 -11.24
C ALA A 154 -15.35 5.75 -11.92
N PRO A 155 -15.29 5.93 -13.24
CA PRO A 155 -16.35 6.65 -13.94
C PRO A 155 -17.70 6.00 -13.63
N HIS A 156 -18.70 6.81 -13.30
CA HIS A 156 -20.10 6.39 -13.13
C HIS A 156 -20.52 5.56 -14.37
N PRO A 157 -21.36 4.51 -14.25
CA PRO A 157 -21.68 3.52 -15.30
C PRO A 157 -22.43 4.07 -16.54
N LEU A 158 -21.91 5.09 -17.20
CA LEU A 158 -22.30 5.44 -18.57
C LEU A 158 -21.45 4.70 -19.61
N PHE A 159 -20.48 3.88 -19.18
CA PHE A 159 -19.74 2.97 -20.04
C PHE A 159 -19.91 1.53 -19.57
N GLN A 160 -20.99 0.89 -20.03
CA GLN A 160 -20.99 -0.57 -20.18
C GLN A 160 -20.02 -0.90 -21.31
N VAL A 161 -18.78 -1.24 -20.98
CA VAL A 161 -17.91 -1.93 -21.93
C VAL A 161 -18.51 -3.32 -22.10
N SER A 162 -19.05 -3.61 -23.28
CA SER A 162 -19.54 -4.94 -23.62
C SER A 162 -18.43 -5.96 -23.34
N THR A 163 -18.74 -7.00 -22.56
CA THR A 163 -17.83 -8.12 -22.33
C THR A 163 -17.65 -8.90 -23.63
N LEU A 164 -16.75 -8.44 -24.49
CA LEU A 164 -16.21 -9.27 -25.55
C LEU A 164 -15.21 -10.25 -24.92
N PRO A 165 -15.24 -11.54 -25.29
CA PRO A 165 -14.30 -12.52 -24.78
C PRO A 165 -12.86 -12.06 -25.05
N LEU A 166 -11.97 -12.29 -24.09
CA LEU A 166 -10.54 -11.98 -24.18
C LEU A 166 -9.88 -12.80 -25.29
N THR A 167 -9.99 -12.36 -26.54
CA THR A 167 -8.92 -12.62 -27.51
C THR A 167 -7.82 -11.63 -27.18
N ALA A 168 -6.70 -12.13 -26.68
CA ALA A 168 -5.52 -11.36 -26.35
C ALA A 168 -4.99 -10.61 -27.58
N ASN A 169 -5.51 -9.42 -27.81
CA ASN A 169 -4.84 -8.34 -28.50
C ASN A 169 -5.08 -7.12 -27.64
N LEU A 170 -4.23 -6.96 -26.62
CA LEU A 170 -4.16 -5.74 -25.85
C LEU A 170 -3.76 -4.63 -26.83
N ASP A 171 -4.72 -3.83 -27.27
CA ASP A 171 -4.45 -2.67 -28.10
C ASP A 171 -3.46 -1.79 -27.34
N SER A 172 -2.24 -1.75 -27.86
CA SER A 172 -1.10 -1.05 -27.27
C SER A 172 -1.42 0.43 -27.04
N THR A 173 -2.37 0.98 -27.78
CA THR A 173 -2.86 2.36 -27.65
C THR A 173 -3.55 2.61 -26.31
N ILE A 174 -4.40 1.67 -25.86
CA ILE A 174 -5.13 1.81 -24.58
C ILE A 174 -4.15 1.70 -23.42
N ALA A 175 -3.29 0.68 -23.43
CA ALA A 175 -2.25 0.50 -22.41
C ALA A 175 -1.30 1.71 -22.34
N LEU A 176 -0.92 2.29 -23.48
CA LEU A 176 -0.09 3.49 -23.54
C LEU A 176 -0.81 4.73 -23.01
N SER A 177 -2.14 4.84 -23.16
CA SER A 177 -2.91 5.97 -22.63
C SER A 177 -2.96 5.97 -21.09
N TYR A 178 -3.18 4.80 -20.49
CA TYR A 178 -3.13 4.61 -19.04
C TYR A 178 -1.72 4.84 -18.50
N LEU A 179 -0.69 4.30 -19.16
CA LEU A 179 0.71 4.55 -18.80
C LEU A 179 1.10 6.04 -18.94
N LYS A 180 0.59 6.75 -19.95
CA LYS A 180 0.81 8.21 -20.08
C LYS A 180 0.13 9.00 -18.98
N GLN A 181 -1.08 8.61 -18.56
CA GLN A 181 -1.72 9.23 -17.39
C GLN A 181 -0.90 8.98 -16.14
N VAL A 182 -0.50 7.74 -15.86
CA VAL A 182 0.33 7.40 -14.69
C VAL A 182 1.68 8.14 -14.71
N LYS A 183 2.38 8.17 -15.85
CA LYS A 183 3.66 8.92 -16.00
C LYS A 183 3.51 10.43 -15.88
N ARG A 184 2.31 10.99 -16.07
CA ARG A 184 2.04 12.41 -15.83
C ARG A 184 1.99 12.74 -14.33
N PHE A 185 1.66 11.76 -13.50
CA PHE A 185 1.53 11.89 -12.05
C PHE A 185 2.74 11.36 -11.26
N VAL A 186 3.56 10.49 -11.87
CA VAL A 186 4.82 9.98 -11.31
C VAL A 186 5.97 10.58 -12.13
N LYS A 187 6.68 11.58 -11.59
CA LYS A 187 7.96 12.00 -12.17
C LYS A 187 9.06 11.09 -11.62
N PHE A 188 9.75 10.38 -12.51
CA PHE A 188 11.04 9.77 -12.22
C PHE A 188 12.12 10.83 -12.06
#